data_AF-A0AA88XXP2-F1
#
_entry.id   AF-A0AA88XXP2-F1
#
_cell.length_a   1.000
_cell.length_b   1.000
_cell.length_c   1.000
_cell.angle_alpha   90.00
_cell.angle_beta   90.00
_cell.angle_gamma   90.00
#
_symmetry.space_group_name_H-M   'P 1'
#
loop_
_entity.id
_entity.type
_entity.pdbx_description
1 polymer ?
#
loop_
_entity_poly.entity_id
_entity_poly.type
_entity_poly.pdbx_seq_one_letter_code
_entity_poly.pdbx_strand_id
1 'polypeptide(L)'
;MTPESSKDTERHVYLRFVVRICIFLLLIQTLEKSVQRSVFEVEVSSGQSRSYSLQSRSVEHKHKQSTALVWPNMSTSTSDLLNSSRNILYEDEGETDITLGKLFSLVKNMEISMNQRLNDINVKIDAKNECIEGTLKKVDDVCEQMISLSNRVKSIETELGVMNKTCSDFHDNMQGMSDIFDNVKQDVQKAEKEIKVVKTTLKDMETSFNSYKSSKEAELHQLKETNEDLSDKLLDMRCRSMKYNLIFSCIPESPGEDTESVLRDFMYNELEIEQEFEYANVHRFGRQSKDRPRPIVAKFLFQRDLDYVLKSARKLRGKRYQINRQFPNEIEQARRCLYPVMKELRKKGDRVKLVRDTLFVNGEPYQPEHRVQSPSASRYYGTPTSARKPSRKRFRVGSTPEHP
;
A
#
# COMPACT_ATOMS: atom_id res chain seq x y z
N MET A 1 -8.44 10.14 -27.00
CA MET A 1 -7.24 9.98 -26.18
C MET A 1 -6.62 8.65 -26.55
N THR A 2 -5.48 8.69 -27.24
CA THR A 2 -4.85 7.53 -27.88
C THR A 2 -4.15 6.64 -26.85
N PRO A 3 -4.05 5.32 -27.08
CA PRO A 3 -3.43 4.36 -26.14
C PRO A 3 -1.91 4.54 -25.96
N GLU A 4 -1.28 5.44 -26.72
CA GLU A 4 0.16 5.70 -26.67
C GLU A 4 0.59 6.50 -25.43
N SER A 5 -0.29 7.38 -24.91
CA SER A 5 0.05 8.21 -23.75
C SER A 5 0.28 7.42 -22.45
N SER A 6 -0.29 6.22 -22.32
CA SER A 6 -0.17 5.38 -21.12
C SER A 6 1.16 4.64 -21.05
N LYS A 7 1.73 4.28 -22.21
CA LYS A 7 2.99 3.52 -22.29
C LYS A 7 4.21 4.39 -21.99
N ASP A 8 4.14 5.69 -22.33
CA ASP A 8 5.21 6.63 -22.02
C ASP A 8 5.29 6.97 -20.52
N THR A 9 4.15 7.02 -19.82
CA THR A 9 4.13 7.17 -18.37
C THR A 9 4.74 5.97 -17.65
N GLU A 10 4.47 4.75 -18.07
CA GLU A 10 5.10 3.55 -17.48
C GLU A 10 6.61 3.49 -17.75
N ARG A 11 7.04 3.85 -18.97
CA ARG A 11 8.47 3.93 -19.30
C ARG A 11 9.20 4.97 -18.46
N HIS A 12 8.58 6.12 -18.20
CA HIS A 12 9.16 7.15 -17.33
C HIS A 12 9.26 6.71 -15.86
N VAL A 13 8.28 5.95 -15.36
CA VAL A 13 8.33 5.40 -14.01
C VAL A 13 9.43 4.34 -13.90
N TYR A 14 9.56 3.48 -14.90
CA TYR A 14 10.61 2.45 -14.95
C TYR A 14 12.01 3.07 -15.03
N LEU A 15 12.18 4.11 -15.86
CA LEU A 15 13.46 4.81 -16.00
C LEU A 15 13.87 5.52 -14.71
N ARG A 16 12.92 6.15 -13.99
CA ARG A 16 13.18 6.75 -12.67
C ARG A 16 13.53 5.72 -11.61
N PHE A 17 12.94 4.52 -11.68
CA PHE A 17 13.26 3.42 -10.77
C PHE A 17 14.68 2.87 -11.02
N VAL A 18 15.04 2.67 -12.29
CA VAL A 18 16.39 2.22 -12.68
C VAL A 18 17.46 3.26 -12.29
N VAL A 19 17.22 4.55 -12.52
CA VAL A 19 18.15 5.62 -12.12
C VAL A 19 18.34 5.66 -10.60
N ARG A 20 17.29 5.45 -9.80
CA ARG A 20 17.39 5.38 -8.34
C ARG A 20 18.20 4.16 -7.87
N ILE A 21 18.03 3.01 -8.52
CA ILE A 21 18.84 1.81 -8.23
C ILE A 21 20.32 2.07 -8.58
N CYS A 22 20.62 2.69 -9.72
CA CYS A 22 21.98 3.02 -10.10
C CYS A 22 22.65 3.99 -9.12
N ILE A 23 21.93 5.02 -8.65
CA ILE A 23 22.43 5.95 -7.63
C ILE A 23 22.66 5.23 -6.30
N PHE A 24 21.76 4.33 -5.90
CA PHE A 24 21.90 3.55 -4.68
C PHE A 24 23.11 2.59 -4.73
N LEU A 25 23.34 1.93 -5.87
CA LEU A 25 24.51 1.08 -6.08
C LEU A 25 25.82 1.89 -6.12
N LEU A 26 25.81 3.10 -6.68
CA LEU A 26 26.96 4.02 -6.63
C LEU A 26 27.25 4.50 -5.20
N LEU A 27 26.21 4.73 -4.39
CA LEU A 27 26.34 5.05 -2.96
C LEU A 27 26.91 3.88 -2.16
N ILE A 28 26.47 2.65 -2.43
CA ILE A 28 27.05 1.45 -1.82
C ILE A 28 28.53 1.29 -2.20
N GLN A 29 28.88 1.47 -3.48
CA GLN A 29 30.28 1.41 -3.91
C GLN A 29 31.16 2.52 -3.31
N THR A 30 30.61 3.72 -3.07
CA THR A 30 31.35 4.79 -2.38
C THR A 30 31.49 4.52 -0.89
N LEU A 31 30.49 3.91 -0.25
CA LEU A 31 30.58 3.45 1.14
C LEU A 31 31.57 2.29 1.28
N GLU A 32 31.58 1.30 0.38
CA GLU A 32 32.59 0.24 0.37
C GLU A 32 34.00 0.81 0.18
N LYS A 33 34.20 1.77 -0.72
CA LYS A 33 35.49 2.45 -0.88
C LYS A 33 35.89 3.27 0.35
N SER A 34 34.93 3.86 1.07
CA SER A 34 35.16 4.57 2.32
C SER A 34 35.54 3.61 3.45
N VAL A 35 34.86 2.47 3.55
CA VAL A 35 35.16 1.41 4.51
C VAL A 35 36.53 0.81 4.20
N GLN A 36 36.84 0.50 2.94
CA GLN A 36 38.17 0.03 2.55
C GLN A 36 39.26 1.07 2.78
N ARG A 37 39.00 2.38 2.60
CA ARG A 37 39.94 3.43 3.01
C ARG A 37 40.15 3.50 4.52
N SER A 38 39.09 3.32 5.32
CA SER A 38 39.21 3.28 6.78
C SER A 38 39.92 2.02 7.27
N VAL A 39 39.71 0.88 6.62
CA VAL A 39 40.44 -0.37 6.91
C VAL A 39 41.90 -0.24 6.46
N PHE A 40 42.18 0.47 5.36
CA PHE A 40 43.56 0.74 4.91
C PHE A 40 44.26 1.82 5.76
N GLU A 41 43.56 2.81 6.31
CA GLU A 41 44.13 3.75 7.30
C GLU A 41 44.37 3.07 8.65
N VAL A 42 43.53 2.11 9.03
CA VAL A 42 43.78 1.24 10.19
C VAL A 42 44.96 0.29 9.91
N GLU A 43 45.09 -0.29 8.71
CA GLU A 43 46.23 -1.16 8.33
C GLU A 43 47.53 -0.41 8.05
N VAL A 44 47.49 0.85 7.62
CA VAL A 44 48.70 1.70 7.55
C VAL A 44 49.11 2.20 8.93
N SER A 45 48.20 2.23 9.91
CA SER A 45 48.51 2.46 11.34
C SER A 45 48.86 1.19 12.11
N SER A 46 48.40 0.00 11.68
CA SER A 46 48.67 -1.31 12.30
C SER A 46 49.69 -2.17 11.54
N GLY A 47 50.26 -1.66 10.46
CA GLY A 47 51.31 -2.27 9.63
C GLY A 47 52.73 -1.90 10.05
N GLN A 48 53.00 -1.84 11.35
CA GLN A 48 54.36 -1.94 11.89
C GLN A 48 54.38 -2.97 13.02
N SER A 49 54.06 -4.22 12.68
CA SER A 49 54.58 -5.38 13.41
C SER A 49 56.10 -5.43 13.23
N ARG A 50 56.82 -4.58 13.96
CA ARG A 50 58.16 -4.90 14.40
C ARG A 50 58.00 -5.95 15.49
N SER A 51 58.35 -7.18 15.13
CA SER A 51 58.87 -8.17 16.06
C SER A 51 59.95 -7.52 16.92
N TYR A 52 59.56 -7.02 18.10
CA TYR A 52 60.51 -6.87 19.18
C TYR A 52 60.57 -8.23 19.87
N SER A 53 61.49 -9.05 19.38
CA SER A 53 62.24 -9.90 20.28
C SER A 53 62.70 -9.00 21.43
N LEU A 54 62.28 -9.31 22.66
CA LEU A 54 63.04 -8.90 23.84
C LEU A 54 64.31 -9.78 23.86
N GLN A 55 65.17 -9.55 22.86
CA GLN A 55 66.59 -9.79 23.00
C GLN A 55 67.03 -8.83 24.08
N SER A 56 67.50 -9.42 25.18
CA SER A 56 68.28 -8.81 26.23
C SER A 56 69.37 -7.94 25.61
N ARG A 57 69.05 -6.68 25.33
CA ARG A 57 70.02 -5.67 25.01
C ARG A 57 70.58 -5.25 26.35
N SER A 58 71.63 -5.98 26.71
CA SER A 58 72.71 -5.53 27.58
C SER A 58 72.86 -4.04 27.38
N VAL A 59 72.38 -3.25 28.35
CA VAL A 59 72.82 -1.87 28.48
C VAL A 59 74.26 -2.02 28.91
N GLU A 60 75.11 -1.99 27.89
CA GLU A 60 76.55 -1.85 27.99
C GLU A 60 76.79 -0.71 28.98
N HIS A 61 77.13 -1.11 30.20
CA HIS A 61 77.69 -0.20 31.18
C HIS A 61 78.83 0.50 30.45
N LYS A 62 78.67 1.78 30.14
CA LYS A 62 79.83 2.65 30.03
C LYS A 62 80.49 2.53 31.40
N HIS A 63 81.52 1.70 31.43
CA HIS A 63 82.60 1.73 32.39
C HIS A 63 83.06 3.19 32.41
N LYS A 64 82.42 4.01 33.25
CA LYS A 64 83.13 5.12 33.85
C LYS A 64 84.20 4.42 34.63
N GLN A 65 85.38 4.45 34.04
CA GLN A 65 86.66 4.16 34.64
C GLN A 65 86.52 4.44 36.12
N SER A 66 86.57 3.37 36.91
CA SER A 66 86.93 3.50 38.31
C SER A 66 88.31 4.13 38.22
N THR A 67 88.35 5.47 38.30
CA THR A 67 89.53 6.20 38.71
C THR A 67 89.85 5.54 40.04
N ALA A 68 90.74 4.55 39.99
CA ALA A 68 91.45 4.08 41.16
C ALA A 68 91.78 5.36 41.90
N LEU A 69 91.25 5.46 43.12
CA LEU A 69 91.61 6.48 44.07
C LEU A 69 93.13 6.43 44.15
N VAL A 70 93.78 7.21 43.30
CA VAL A 70 95.17 7.57 43.42
C VAL A 70 95.15 8.30 44.74
N TRP A 71 95.53 7.57 45.79
CA TRP A 71 95.88 8.16 47.06
C TRP A 71 96.71 9.40 46.74
N PRO A 72 96.35 10.58 47.23
CA PRO A 72 97.10 11.78 46.93
C PRO A 72 98.57 11.48 47.18
N ASN A 73 99.39 11.57 46.13
CA ASN A 73 100.84 11.56 46.23
C ASN A 73 101.20 12.35 47.48
N MET A 74 101.98 11.74 48.39
CA MET A 74 102.41 12.38 49.63
C MET A 74 102.70 13.84 49.32
N SER A 75 101.89 14.76 49.89
CA SER A 75 102.09 16.18 49.61
C SER A 75 103.56 16.47 49.85
N THR A 76 104.21 17.26 49.00
CA THR A 76 105.63 17.61 49.10
C THR A 76 105.98 18.03 50.54
N SER A 77 105.05 18.68 51.24
CA SER A 77 105.13 18.98 52.68
C SER A 77 105.38 17.79 53.62
N THR A 78 104.84 16.59 53.35
CA THR A 78 105.11 15.37 54.14
C THR A 78 106.40 14.68 53.76
N SER A 79 106.83 14.72 52.49
CA SER A 79 108.18 14.26 52.14
C SER A 79 109.24 15.17 52.77
N ASP A 80 108.98 16.48 52.81
CA ASP A 80 109.88 17.48 53.38
C ASP A 80 109.95 17.41 54.92
N LEU A 81 108.82 17.12 55.59
CA LEU A 81 108.75 16.87 57.02
C LEU A 81 109.43 15.56 57.43
N LEU A 82 109.27 14.49 56.63
CA LEU A 82 109.96 13.22 56.88
C LEU A 82 111.47 13.35 56.64
N ASN A 83 111.91 14.08 55.60
CA ASN A 83 113.33 14.39 55.39
C ASN A 83 113.90 15.25 56.53
N SER A 84 113.15 16.24 57.02
CA SER A 84 113.53 17.03 58.20
C SER A 84 113.61 16.19 59.47
N SER A 85 112.73 15.19 59.64
CA SER A 85 112.79 14.23 60.76
C SER A 85 114.01 13.32 60.67
N ARG A 86 114.40 12.93 59.45
CA ARG A 86 115.55 12.06 59.18
C ARG A 86 116.88 12.74 59.51
N ASN A 87 117.05 14.01 59.15
CA ASN A 87 118.26 14.79 59.45
C ASN A 87 118.48 15.02 60.96
N ILE A 88 117.42 15.02 61.77
CA ILE A 88 117.53 15.18 63.23
C ILE A 88 117.89 13.85 63.92
N LEU A 89 117.54 12.71 63.33
CA LEU A 89 117.65 11.40 63.98
C LEU A 89 118.92 10.61 63.62
N TYR A 90 119.59 10.88 62.48
CA TYR A 90 120.57 9.92 61.94
C TYR A 90 121.88 10.49 61.33
N GLU A 91 122.18 11.80 61.39
CA GLU A 91 123.45 12.35 60.86
C GLU A 91 124.12 13.36 61.82
N ASP A 92 125.18 12.96 62.54
CA ASP A 92 126.58 13.43 62.38
C ASP A 92 127.47 13.05 63.58
N GLU A 93 128.70 12.61 63.29
CA GLU A 93 129.71 12.11 64.22
C GLU A 93 130.42 13.28 64.91
N GLY A 94 129.88 13.76 66.03
CA GLY A 94 130.55 14.80 66.82
C GLY A 94 129.65 15.38 67.91
N GLU A 95 130.15 15.36 69.14
CA GLU A 95 129.57 15.86 70.38
C GLU A 95 128.78 17.19 70.20
N THR A 96 127.48 17.10 69.91
CA THR A 96 126.52 18.22 70.01
C THR A 96 125.16 17.68 70.44
N ASP A 97 124.66 18.16 71.57
CA ASP A 97 123.37 17.79 72.16
C ASP A 97 122.22 17.94 71.16
N ILE A 98 121.38 16.88 71.05
CA ILE A 98 120.03 16.99 70.51
C ILE A 98 119.26 17.94 71.44
N THR A 99 119.22 19.21 71.10
CA THR A 99 118.54 20.23 71.91
C THR A 99 117.03 20.12 71.76
N LEU A 100 116.32 20.19 72.89
CA LEU A 100 114.85 20.13 72.99
C LEU A 100 114.14 21.07 72.00
N GLY A 101 114.78 22.20 71.63
CA GLY A 101 114.26 23.19 70.68
C GLY A 101 114.15 22.69 69.23
N LYS A 102 115.07 21.85 68.76
CA LYS A 102 115.00 21.27 67.39
C LYS A 102 113.83 20.28 67.29
N LEU A 103 113.68 19.40 68.28
CA LEU A 103 112.53 18.50 68.43
C LEU A 103 111.21 19.27 68.51
N PHE A 104 111.15 20.35 69.29
CA PHE A 104 109.95 21.19 69.40
C PHE A 104 109.57 21.84 68.06
N SER A 105 110.54 22.33 67.28
CA SER A 105 110.27 22.93 65.96
C SER A 105 109.72 21.93 64.94
N LEU A 106 110.23 20.70 64.92
CA LEU A 106 109.73 19.63 64.06
C LEU A 106 108.30 19.25 64.44
N VAL A 107 108.02 19.04 65.73
CA VAL A 107 106.68 18.71 66.24
C VAL A 107 105.69 19.82 65.93
N LYS A 108 106.07 21.08 66.11
CA LYS A 108 105.23 22.24 65.78
C LYS A 108 104.93 22.34 64.27
N ASN A 109 105.90 22.02 63.41
CA ASN A 109 105.69 22.00 61.96
C ASN A 109 104.80 20.81 61.53
N MET A 110 104.95 19.65 62.17
CA MET A 110 104.04 18.51 61.99
C MET A 110 102.62 18.86 62.43
N GLU A 111 102.46 19.53 63.58
CA GLU A 111 101.17 20.00 64.08
C GLU A 111 100.49 20.97 63.10
N ILE A 112 101.23 21.98 62.59
CA ILE A 112 100.71 22.93 61.61
C ILE A 112 100.29 22.22 60.31
N SER A 113 101.14 21.32 59.79
CA SER A 113 100.85 20.55 58.57
C SER A 113 99.66 19.61 58.75
N MET A 114 99.56 18.94 59.91
CA MET A 114 98.42 18.11 60.26
C MET A 114 97.14 18.93 60.34
N ASN A 115 97.16 20.09 61.00
CA ASN A 115 96.01 20.98 61.12
C ASN A 115 95.55 21.52 59.76
N GLN A 116 96.48 21.85 58.86
CA GLN A 116 96.15 22.26 57.49
C GLN A 116 95.47 21.12 56.70
N ARG A 117 96.00 19.89 56.79
CA ARG A 117 95.35 18.72 56.16
C ARG A 117 93.97 18.43 56.73
N LEU A 118 93.81 18.58 58.04
CA LEU A 118 92.54 18.40 58.72
C LEU A 118 91.51 19.42 58.19
N ASN A 119 91.92 20.68 58.02
CA ASN A 119 91.10 21.72 57.39
C ASN A 119 90.79 21.41 55.92
N ASP A 120 91.76 20.99 55.11
CA ASP A 120 91.52 20.64 53.70
C ASP A 120 90.54 19.47 53.54
N ILE A 121 90.63 18.49 54.44
CA ILE A 121 89.69 17.36 54.49
C ILE A 121 88.30 17.87 54.89
N ASN A 122 88.19 18.72 55.91
CA ASN A 122 86.92 19.30 56.33
C ASN A 122 86.25 20.09 55.19
N VAL A 123 86.98 20.94 54.48
CA VAL A 123 86.45 21.69 53.32
C VAL A 123 85.97 20.76 52.21
N LYS A 124 86.71 19.67 51.93
CA LYS A 124 86.28 18.66 50.95
C LYS A 124 85.06 17.87 51.41
N ILE A 125 84.94 17.60 52.71
CA ILE A 125 83.77 16.97 53.31
C ILE A 125 82.57 17.88 53.17
N ASP A 126 82.69 19.17 53.48
CA ASP A 126 81.61 20.15 53.37
C ASP A 126 81.13 20.30 51.92
N ALA A 127 82.05 20.44 50.96
CA ALA A 127 81.70 20.51 49.54
C ALA A 127 81.01 19.22 49.04
N LYS A 128 81.40 18.05 49.57
CA LYS A 128 80.71 16.78 49.27
C LYS A 128 79.34 16.73 49.93
N ASN A 129 79.19 17.18 51.16
CA ASN A 129 77.90 17.22 51.87
C ASN A 129 76.91 18.14 51.15
N GLU A 130 77.36 19.32 50.70
CA GLU A 130 76.54 20.24 49.89
C GLU A 130 76.13 19.60 48.55
N CYS A 131 77.05 18.91 47.88
CA CYS A 131 76.73 18.13 46.67
C CYS A 131 75.70 17.03 46.95
N ILE A 132 75.82 16.32 48.07
CA ILE A 132 74.88 15.26 48.48
C ILE A 132 73.50 15.85 48.76
N GLU A 133 73.40 16.95 49.50
CA GLU A 133 72.12 17.64 49.73
C GLU A 133 71.45 18.07 48.43
N GLY A 134 72.23 18.59 47.47
CA GLY A 134 71.71 18.94 46.14
C GLY A 134 71.17 17.73 45.37
N THR A 135 71.78 16.55 45.53
CA THR A 135 71.25 15.31 44.94
C THR A 135 70.03 14.78 45.68
N LEU A 136 69.95 14.91 47.01
CA LEU A 136 68.79 14.50 47.81
C LEU A 136 67.54 15.30 47.44
N LYS A 137 67.65 16.62 47.27
CA LYS A 137 66.53 17.46 46.80
C LYS A 137 65.96 17.00 45.45
N LYS A 138 66.82 16.62 44.50
CA LYS A 138 66.37 16.07 43.21
C LYS A 138 65.65 14.73 43.37
N VAL A 139 66.08 13.91 44.33
CA VAL A 139 65.41 12.63 44.64
C VAL A 139 64.03 12.90 45.24
N ASP A 140 63.89 13.89 46.12
CA ASP A 140 62.60 14.31 46.68
C ASP A 140 61.65 14.81 45.58
N ASP A 141 62.13 15.67 44.68
CA ASP A 141 61.34 16.16 43.53
C ASP A 141 60.85 15.00 42.65
N VAL A 142 61.70 13.99 42.41
CA VAL A 142 61.33 12.78 41.66
C VAL A 142 60.30 11.95 42.42
N CYS A 143 60.42 11.83 43.74
CA CYS A 143 59.44 11.12 44.57
C CYS A 143 58.07 11.79 44.51
N GLU A 144 58.01 13.12 44.59
CA GLU A 144 56.74 13.87 44.46
C GLU A 144 56.10 13.68 43.08
N GLN A 145 56.90 13.76 42.01
CA GLN A 145 56.41 13.49 40.65
C GLN A 145 55.88 12.05 40.52
N MET A 146 56.55 11.07 41.14
CA MET A 146 56.14 9.68 41.11
C MET A 146 54.82 9.44 41.83
N ILE A 147 54.59 10.13 42.96
CA ILE A 147 53.31 10.09 43.68
C ILE A 147 52.19 10.68 42.80
N SER A 148 52.44 11.83 42.17
CA SER A 148 51.48 12.47 41.26
C SER A 148 51.13 11.56 40.08
N LEU A 149 52.14 10.92 39.47
CA LEU A 149 51.92 9.95 38.40
C LEU A 149 51.13 8.73 38.88
N SER A 150 51.43 8.21 40.08
CA SER A 150 50.69 7.08 40.65
C SER A 150 49.21 7.39 40.82
N ASN A 151 48.88 8.60 41.28
CA ASN A 151 47.48 9.03 41.42
C ASN A 151 46.76 9.16 40.07
N ARG A 152 47.45 9.68 39.04
CA ARG A 152 46.90 9.76 37.68
C ARG A 152 46.65 8.37 37.09
N VAL A 153 47.56 7.42 37.29
CA VAL A 153 47.39 6.02 36.84
C VAL A 153 46.17 5.39 37.50
N LYS A 154 45.99 5.56 38.82
CA LYS A 154 44.78 5.07 39.52
C LYS A 154 43.49 5.67 38.95
N SER A 155 43.47 6.96 38.62
CA SER A 155 42.31 7.60 37.99
C SER A 155 41.99 6.96 36.64
N ILE A 156 43.00 6.76 35.79
CA ILE A 156 42.85 6.12 34.49
C ILE A 156 42.34 4.67 34.64
N GLU A 157 42.86 3.91 35.61
CA GLU A 157 42.39 2.55 35.89
C GLU A 157 40.90 2.52 36.26
N THR A 158 40.43 3.49 37.06
CA THR A 158 39.01 3.59 37.38
C THR A 158 38.15 3.94 36.16
N GLU A 159 38.60 4.88 35.33
CA GLU A 159 37.89 5.26 34.09
C GLU A 159 37.84 4.11 33.08
N LEU A 160 38.95 3.37 32.91
CA LEU A 160 39.00 2.16 32.07
C LEU A 160 38.04 1.09 32.58
N GLY A 161 37.92 0.93 33.91
CA GLY A 161 36.96 0.01 34.52
C GLY A 161 35.51 0.38 34.21
N VAL A 162 35.17 1.68 34.28
CA VAL A 162 33.84 2.18 33.89
C VAL A 162 33.60 1.96 32.40
N MET A 163 34.57 2.31 31.55
CA MET A 163 34.47 2.14 30.10
C MET A 163 34.25 0.68 29.71
N ASN A 164 34.97 -0.26 30.33
CA ASN A 164 34.77 -1.69 30.09
C ASN A 164 33.35 -2.16 30.43
N LYS A 165 32.75 -1.68 31.53
CA LYS A 165 31.36 -1.98 31.86
C LYS A 165 30.42 -1.44 30.79
N THR A 166 30.60 -0.18 30.36
CA THR A 166 29.76 0.40 29.31
C THR A 166 29.90 -0.31 27.95
N CYS A 167 31.09 -0.79 27.61
CA CYS A 167 31.30 -1.62 26.41
C CYS A 167 30.57 -2.97 26.52
N SER A 168 30.56 -3.59 27.70
CA SER A 168 29.80 -4.81 27.95
C SER A 168 28.30 -4.57 27.79
N ASP A 169 27.77 -3.52 28.43
CA ASP A 169 26.34 -3.17 28.34
C ASP A 169 25.94 -2.87 26.88
N PHE A 170 26.82 -2.20 26.13
CA PHE A 170 26.59 -1.94 24.71
C PHE A 170 26.60 -3.23 23.87
N HIS A 171 27.48 -4.19 24.17
CA HIS A 171 27.49 -5.49 23.51
C HIS A 171 26.20 -6.27 23.74
N ASP A 172 25.71 -6.32 24.98
CA ASP A 172 24.46 -7.02 25.32
C ASP A 172 23.25 -6.38 24.62
N ASN A 173 23.21 -5.05 24.54
CA ASN A 173 22.18 -4.33 23.80
C ASN A 173 22.24 -4.61 22.29
N MET A 174 23.45 -4.67 21.71
CA MET A 174 23.62 -5.02 20.29
C MET A 174 23.17 -6.45 20.01
N GLN A 175 23.45 -7.39 20.92
CA GLN A 175 23.00 -8.77 20.79
C GLN A 175 21.46 -8.85 20.82
N GLY A 176 20.82 -8.18 21.79
CA GLY A 176 19.36 -8.11 21.86
C GLY A 176 18.74 -7.48 20.60
N MET A 177 19.37 -6.45 20.03
CA MET A 177 18.93 -5.86 18.77
C MET A 177 19.10 -6.82 17.58
N SER A 178 20.19 -7.58 17.53
CA SER A 178 20.41 -8.62 16.50
C SER A 178 19.30 -9.67 16.53
N ASP A 179 18.92 -10.15 17.71
CA ASP A 179 17.86 -11.14 17.88
C ASP A 179 16.50 -10.60 17.41
N ILE A 180 16.21 -9.31 17.69
CA ILE A 180 14.98 -8.66 17.19
C ILE A 180 15.00 -8.57 15.66
N PHE A 181 16.15 -8.23 15.05
CA PHE A 181 16.28 -8.17 13.59
C PHE A 181 16.03 -9.53 12.92
N ASP A 182 16.52 -10.62 13.51
CA ASP A 182 16.28 -11.96 12.99
C ASP A 182 14.80 -12.38 13.09
N ASN A 183 14.14 -12.05 14.19
CA ASN A 183 12.71 -12.28 14.36
C ASN A 183 11.88 -11.48 13.33
N VAL A 184 12.18 -10.18 13.15
CA VAL A 184 11.51 -9.34 12.15
C VAL A 184 11.72 -9.88 10.75
N LYS A 185 12.95 -10.32 10.42
CA LYS A 185 13.26 -10.94 9.13
C LYS A 185 12.43 -12.20 8.89
N GLN A 186 12.25 -13.03 9.92
CA GLN A 186 11.42 -14.23 9.82
C GLN A 186 9.95 -13.88 9.57
N ASP A 187 9.41 -12.90 10.27
CA ASP A 187 8.01 -12.49 10.13
C ASP A 187 7.72 -11.84 8.78
N VAL A 188 8.65 -11.02 8.26
CA VAL A 188 8.58 -10.49 6.89
C VAL A 188 8.52 -11.63 5.87
N GLN A 189 9.35 -12.67 6.02
CA GLN A 189 9.33 -13.82 5.12
C GLN A 189 8.03 -14.64 5.20
N LYS A 190 7.42 -14.77 6.39
CA LYS A 190 6.10 -15.41 6.55
C LYS A 190 5.02 -14.59 5.83
N ALA A 191 4.98 -13.28 6.07
CA ALA A 191 4.04 -12.37 5.43
C ALA A 191 4.17 -12.40 3.89
N GLU A 192 5.40 -12.44 3.35
CA GLU A 192 5.63 -12.56 1.91
C GLU A 192 5.05 -13.86 1.31
N LYS A 193 5.13 -14.98 2.04
CA LYS A 193 4.55 -16.26 1.59
C LYS A 193 3.02 -16.20 1.60
N GLU A 194 2.43 -15.66 2.66
CA GLU A 194 0.98 -15.50 2.75
C GLU A 194 0.43 -14.57 1.65
N ILE A 195 1.11 -13.44 1.39
CA ILE A 195 0.75 -12.54 0.29
C ILE A 195 0.80 -13.24 -1.07
N LYS A 196 1.77 -14.13 -1.30
CA LYS A 196 1.84 -14.92 -2.55
C LYS A 196 0.64 -15.85 -2.68
N VAL A 197 0.25 -16.55 -1.61
CA VAL A 197 -0.92 -17.44 -1.60
C VAL A 197 -2.22 -16.64 -1.83
N VAL A 198 -2.39 -15.51 -1.15
CA VAL A 198 -3.55 -14.62 -1.38
C VAL A 198 -3.59 -14.17 -2.84
N LYS A 199 -2.46 -13.78 -3.43
CA LYS A 199 -2.39 -13.36 -4.82
C LYS A 199 -2.76 -14.46 -5.82
N THR A 200 -2.40 -15.72 -5.56
CA THR A 200 -2.83 -16.84 -6.42
C THR A 200 -4.32 -17.10 -6.28
N THR A 201 -4.84 -17.16 -5.05
CA THR A 201 -6.29 -17.37 -4.83
C THR A 201 -7.15 -16.28 -5.46
N LEU A 202 -6.71 -15.01 -5.43
CA LEU A 202 -7.41 -13.91 -6.10
C LEU A 202 -7.48 -14.08 -7.62
N LYS A 203 -6.42 -14.60 -8.26
CA LYS A 203 -6.43 -14.89 -9.70
C LYS A 203 -7.38 -16.04 -10.04
N ASP A 204 -7.42 -17.07 -9.21
CA ASP A 204 -8.33 -18.21 -9.41
C ASP A 204 -9.80 -17.78 -9.22
N MET A 205 -10.05 -16.90 -8.24
CA MET A 205 -11.36 -16.26 -8.06
C MET A 205 -11.74 -15.37 -9.24
N GLU A 206 -10.82 -14.59 -9.78
CA GLU A 206 -11.08 -13.71 -10.93
C GLU A 206 -11.42 -14.52 -12.20
N THR A 207 -10.68 -15.61 -12.46
CA THR A 207 -10.94 -16.48 -13.62
C THR A 207 -12.28 -17.22 -13.49
N SER A 208 -12.59 -17.78 -12.32
CA SER A 208 -13.88 -18.42 -12.06
C SER A 208 -15.04 -17.43 -12.14
N PHE A 209 -14.88 -16.20 -11.62
CA PHE A 209 -15.88 -15.14 -11.72
C PHE A 209 -16.13 -14.72 -13.18
N ASN A 210 -15.09 -14.55 -13.98
CA ASN A 210 -15.22 -14.18 -15.39
C ASN A 210 -15.92 -15.28 -16.22
N SER A 211 -15.65 -16.56 -15.92
CA SER A 211 -16.35 -17.68 -16.52
C SER A 211 -17.85 -17.68 -16.14
N TYR A 212 -18.15 -17.52 -14.85
CA TYR A 212 -19.53 -17.43 -14.36
C TYR A 212 -20.29 -16.25 -14.99
N LYS A 213 -19.65 -15.07 -15.04
CA LYS A 213 -20.22 -13.85 -15.65
C LYS A 213 -20.58 -14.10 -17.11
N SER A 214 -19.65 -14.63 -17.91
CA SER A 214 -19.89 -14.94 -19.33
C SER A 214 -21.05 -15.92 -19.51
N SER A 215 -21.12 -16.96 -18.67
CA SER A 215 -22.22 -17.93 -18.69
C SER A 215 -23.57 -17.28 -18.38
N LYS A 216 -23.64 -16.41 -17.37
CA LYS A 216 -24.87 -15.71 -17.00
C LYS A 216 -25.30 -14.65 -18.01
N GLU A 217 -24.35 -13.98 -18.66
CA GLU A 217 -24.66 -13.04 -19.75
C GLU A 217 -25.26 -13.78 -20.96
N ALA A 218 -24.75 -14.97 -21.29
CA ALA A 218 -25.31 -15.81 -22.35
C ALA A 218 -26.73 -16.30 -22.00
N GLU A 219 -26.95 -16.77 -20.77
CA GLU A 219 -28.28 -17.19 -20.29
C GLU A 219 -29.29 -16.03 -20.31
N LEU A 220 -28.89 -14.83 -19.88
CA LEU A 220 -29.72 -13.63 -19.93
C LEU A 220 -30.06 -13.23 -21.36
N HIS A 221 -29.12 -13.36 -22.30
CA HIS A 221 -29.38 -13.08 -23.71
C HIS A 221 -30.42 -14.05 -24.27
N GLN A 222 -30.25 -15.34 -24.04
CA GLN A 222 -31.22 -16.37 -24.46
C GLN A 222 -32.60 -16.16 -23.85
N LEU A 223 -32.67 -15.79 -22.57
CA LEU A 223 -33.93 -15.52 -21.89
C LEU A 223 -34.64 -14.29 -22.48
N LYS A 224 -33.89 -13.24 -22.85
CA LYS A 224 -34.46 -12.06 -23.51
C LYS A 224 -35.01 -12.41 -24.88
N GLU A 225 -34.22 -13.11 -25.69
CA GLU A 225 -34.60 -13.53 -27.04
C GLU A 225 -35.86 -14.41 -27.02
N THR A 226 -35.89 -15.42 -26.14
CA THR A 226 -37.07 -16.28 -25.97
C THR A 226 -38.29 -15.50 -25.45
N ASN A 227 -38.10 -14.54 -24.55
CA ASN A 227 -39.21 -13.72 -24.05
C ASN A 227 -39.77 -12.77 -25.12
N GLU A 228 -38.92 -12.23 -26.00
CA GLU A 228 -39.34 -11.44 -27.16
C GLU A 228 -40.12 -12.32 -28.16
N ASP A 229 -39.59 -13.49 -28.53
CA ASP A 229 -40.27 -14.45 -29.41
C ASP A 229 -41.61 -14.92 -28.84
N LEU A 230 -41.67 -15.22 -27.54
CA LEU A 230 -42.94 -15.56 -26.87
C LEU A 230 -43.93 -14.39 -26.88
N SER A 231 -43.45 -13.17 -26.67
CA SER A 231 -44.31 -11.98 -26.71
C SER A 231 -44.89 -11.77 -28.10
N ASP A 232 -44.08 -11.94 -29.15
CA ASP A 232 -44.49 -11.83 -30.55
C ASP A 232 -45.50 -12.91 -30.93
N LYS A 233 -45.24 -14.18 -30.54
CA LYS A 233 -46.17 -15.29 -30.74
C LYS A 233 -47.49 -15.08 -30.01
N LEU A 234 -47.47 -14.60 -28.77
CA LEU A 234 -48.67 -14.28 -28.01
C LEU A 234 -49.47 -13.15 -28.68
N LEU A 235 -48.79 -12.12 -29.17
CA LEU A 235 -49.43 -11.00 -29.85
C LEU A 235 -50.08 -11.45 -31.17
N ASP A 236 -49.38 -12.26 -31.96
CA ASP A 236 -49.89 -12.82 -33.21
C ASP A 236 -51.11 -13.74 -32.96
N MET A 237 -51.04 -14.63 -31.96
CA MET A 237 -52.19 -15.46 -31.58
C MET A 237 -53.41 -14.63 -31.17
N ARG A 238 -53.21 -13.58 -30.35
CA ARG A 238 -54.29 -12.67 -29.96
C ARG A 238 -54.87 -11.95 -31.18
N CYS A 239 -54.03 -11.48 -32.10
CA CYS A 239 -54.48 -10.86 -33.34
C CYS A 239 -55.31 -11.81 -34.21
N ARG A 240 -54.89 -13.08 -34.34
CA ARG A 240 -55.64 -14.11 -35.09
C ARG A 240 -56.98 -14.42 -34.43
N SER A 241 -56.99 -14.56 -33.11
CA SER A 241 -58.20 -14.87 -32.33
C SER A 241 -59.26 -13.76 -32.42
N MET A 242 -58.82 -12.49 -32.43
CA MET A 242 -59.67 -11.30 -32.48
C MET A 242 -59.97 -10.82 -33.91
N LYS A 243 -59.39 -11.43 -34.95
CA LYS A 243 -59.47 -10.97 -36.35
C LYS A 243 -60.90 -10.73 -36.84
N TYR A 244 -61.83 -11.60 -36.43
CA TYR A 244 -63.23 -11.58 -36.85
C TYR A 244 -64.16 -10.86 -35.87
N ASN A 245 -63.60 -10.06 -34.96
CA ASN A 245 -64.37 -9.35 -33.95
C ASN A 245 -64.60 -7.89 -34.34
N LEU A 246 -65.85 -7.44 -34.24
CA LEU A 246 -66.22 -6.03 -34.27
C LEU A 246 -66.72 -5.57 -32.91
N ILE A 247 -66.35 -4.34 -32.56
CA ILE A 247 -66.80 -3.63 -31.37
C ILE A 247 -67.85 -2.60 -31.80
N PHE A 248 -69.03 -2.70 -31.20
CA PHE A 248 -70.15 -1.77 -31.36
C PHE A 248 -70.28 -0.94 -30.09
N SER A 249 -70.08 0.37 -30.22
CA SER A 249 -70.11 1.29 -29.08
C SER A 249 -71.35 2.17 -29.13
N CYS A 250 -71.76 2.66 -27.95
CA CYS A 250 -72.90 3.57 -27.74
C CYS A 250 -74.29 2.97 -28.02
N ILE A 251 -74.42 1.64 -28.06
CA ILE A 251 -75.72 0.95 -28.08
C ILE A 251 -76.27 0.92 -26.65
N PRO A 252 -77.48 1.46 -26.39
CA PRO A 252 -78.10 1.46 -25.06
C PRO A 252 -78.14 0.07 -24.43
N GLU A 253 -77.96 -0.02 -23.12
CA GLU A 253 -77.89 -1.27 -22.37
C GLU A 253 -79.13 -1.44 -21.49
N SER A 254 -79.81 -2.57 -21.62
CA SER A 254 -80.96 -2.95 -20.80
C SER A 254 -80.61 -4.15 -19.90
N PRO A 255 -81.14 -4.22 -18.66
CA PRO A 255 -80.93 -5.37 -17.79
C PRO A 255 -81.52 -6.65 -18.40
N GLY A 256 -80.74 -7.72 -18.47
CA GLY A 256 -81.19 -9.02 -18.98
C GLY A 256 -81.48 -9.06 -20.48
N GLU A 257 -80.95 -8.11 -21.24
CA GLU A 257 -81.11 -8.09 -22.70
C GLU A 257 -80.47 -9.31 -23.37
N ASP A 258 -81.06 -9.73 -24.49
CA ASP A 258 -80.38 -10.58 -25.45
C ASP A 258 -79.50 -9.70 -26.35
N THR A 259 -78.18 -9.79 -26.13
CA THR A 259 -77.20 -8.98 -26.86
C THR A 259 -77.19 -9.28 -28.35
N GLU A 260 -77.56 -10.50 -28.77
CA GLU A 260 -77.60 -10.84 -30.19
C GLU A 260 -78.82 -10.20 -30.86
N SER A 261 -80.01 -10.32 -30.28
CA SER A 261 -81.22 -9.66 -30.78
C SER A 261 -81.05 -8.13 -30.85
N VAL A 262 -80.50 -7.51 -29.80
CA VAL A 262 -80.19 -6.07 -29.80
C VAL A 262 -79.23 -5.69 -30.93
N LEU A 263 -78.24 -6.54 -31.22
CA LEU A 263 -77.32 -6.31 -32.32
C LEU A 263 -78.01 -6.47 -33.68
N ARG A 264 -78.88 -7.46 -33.87
CA ARG A 264 -79.65 -7.67 -35.11
C ARG A 264 -80.59 -6.49 -35.39
N ASP A 265 -81.29 -6.02 -34.37
CA ASP A 265 -82.14 -4.81 -34.47
C ASP A 265 -81.32 -3.58 -34.86
N PHE A 266 -80.11 -3.44 -34.29
CA PHE A 266 -79.19 -2.37 -34.66
C PHE A 266 -78.74 -2.49 -36.13
N MET A 267 -78.44 -3.69 -36.62
CA MET A 267 -78.05 -3.91 -38.02
C MET A 267 -79.17 -3.52 -38.99
N TYR A 268 -80.41 -3.89 -38.67
CA TYR A 268 -81.57 -3.56 -39.50
C TYR A 268 -81.88 -2.06 -39.47
N ASN A 269 -82.04 -1.48 -38.28
CA ASN A 269 -82.53 -0.10 -38.13
C ASN A 269 -81.47 0.96 -38.45
N GLU A 270 -80.22 0.75 -38.06
CA GLU A 270 -79.18 1.79 -38.12
C GLU A 270 -78.27 1.66 -39.34
N LEU A 271 -78.08 0.44 -39.85
CA LEU A 271 -77.25 0.14 -41.03
C LEU A 271 -78.07 -0.27 -42.26
N GLU A 272 -79.38 -0.48 -42.14
CA GLU A 272 -80.28 -0.95 -43.20
C GLU A 272 -79.73 -2.23 -43.87
N ILE A 273 -79.33 -3.18 -43.02
CA ILE A 273 -78.86 -4.50 -43.45
C ILE A 273 -79.97 -5.50 -43.15
N GLU A 274 -80.60 -6.00 -44.20
CA GLU A 274 -81.64 -7.05 -44.11
C GLU A 274 -81.04 -8.46 -44.05
N GLN A 275 -79.76 -8.60 -44.40
CA GLN A 275 -79.07 -9.88 -44.36
C GLN A 275 -78.85 -10.35 -42.92
N GLU A 276 -79.20 -11.60 -42.65
CA GLU A 276 -78.85 -12.26 -41.40
C GLU A 276 -77.39 -12.74 -41.41
N PHE A 277 -76.71 -12.52 -40.29
CA PHE A 277 -75.34 -12.97 -40.08
C PHE A 277 -75.29 -14.06 -39.03
N GLU A 278 -74.33 -14.98 -39.20
CA GLU A 278 -74.00 -15.98 -38.21
C GLU A 278 -72.86 -15.49 -37.31
N TYR A 279 -73.12 -15.49 -36.00
CA TYR A 279 -72.17 -15.08 -34.98
C TYR A 279 -71.67 -16.29 -34.20
N ALA A 280 -70.36 -16.33 -33.92
CA ALA A 280 -69.82 -17.32 -33.00
C ALA A 280 -70.13 -16.96 -31.53
N ASN A 281 -70.12 -15.66 -31.21
CA ASN A 281 -70.43 -15.14 -29.88
C ASN A 281 -70.73 -13.63 -29.98
N VAL A 282 -71.77 -13.19 -29.28
CA VAL A 282 -72.11 -11.77 -29.07
C VAL A 282 -72.28 -11.53 -27.58
N HIS A 283 -71.57 -10.55 -27.02
CA HIS A 283 -71.69 -10.18 -25.62
C HIS A 283 -71.23 -8.75 -25.34
N ARG A 284 -71.68 -8.18 -24.22
CA ARG A 284 -71.12 -6.93 -23.68
C ARG A 284 -69.79 -7.18 -22.99
N PHE A 285 -68.82 -6.30 -23.20
CA PHE A 285 -67.53 -6.37 -22.52
C PHE A 285 -67.22 -5.11 -21.72
N GLY A 286 -66.47 -5.27 -20.62
CA GLY A 286 -66.10 -4.21 -19.70
C GLY A 286 -66.99 -4.13 -18.45
N ARG A 287 -66.66 -3.18 -17.56
CA ARG A 287 -67.41 -2.93 -16.32
C ARG A 287 -68.65 -2.08 -16.61
N GLN A 288 -69.76 -2.40 -15.97
CA GLN A 288 -71.00 -1.64 -16.10
C GLN A 288 -70.81 -0.25 -15.48
N SER A 289 -71.27 0.79 -16.17
CA SER A 289 -71.24 2.17 -15.69
C SER A 289 -72.60 2.83 -15.91
N LYS A 290 -72.96 3.79 -15.06
CA LYS A 290 -74.17 4.60 -15.23
C LYS A 290 -74.04 5.62 -16.36
N ASP A 291 -72.80 6.07 -16.64
CA ASP A 291 -72.55 7.18 -17.57
C ASP A 291 -72.47 6.74 -19.03
N ARG A 292 -72.11 5.48 -19.29
CA ARG A 292 -71.93 4.96 -20.64
C ARG A 292 -72.30 3.47 -20.74
N PRO A 293 -73.03 3.07 -21.79
CA PRO A 293 -73.32 1.66 -22.01
C PRO A 293 -72.05 0.88 -22.32
N ARG A 294 -71.99 -0.38 -21.91
CA ARG A 294 -70.86 -1.25 -22.28
C ARG A 294 -70.89 -1.55 -23.78
N PRO A 295 -69.74 -1.50 -24.46
CA PRO A 295 -69.67 -1.89 -25.87
C PRO A 295 -69.99 -3.39 -26.05
N ILE A 296 -70.59 -3.72 -27.20
CA ILE A 296 -70.87 -5.09 -27.63
C ILE A 296 -69.69 -5.56 -28.49
N VAL A 297 -69.17 -6.77 -28.23
CA VAL A 297 -68.26 -7.47 -29.14
C VAL A 297 -69.03 -8.59 -29.81
N ALA A 298 -69.00 -8.60 -31.14
CA ALA A 298 -69.55 -9.67 -31.95
C ALA A 298 -68.44 -10.33 -32.77
N LYS A 299 -68.35 -11.66 -32.69
CA LYS A 299 -67.43 -12.46 -33.49
C LYS A 299 -68.17 -13.06 -34.69
N PHE A 300 -67.82 -12.60 -35.87
CA PHE A 300 -68.37 -13.09 -37.13
C PHE A 300 -67.73 -14.44 -37.51
N LEU A 301 -68.49 -15.33 -38.14
CA LEU A 301 -67.94 -16.56 -38.71
C LEU A 301 -67.17 -16.29 -40.02
N PHE A 302 -67.68 -15.38 -40.86
CA PHE A 302 -67.11 -15.12 -42.18
C PHE A 302 -66.54 -13.70 -42.31
N GLN A 303 -65.33 -13.60 -42.88
CA GLN A 303 -64.67 -12.31 -43.17
C GLN A 303 -65.52 -11.42 -44.07
N ARG A 304 -66.23 -12.00 -45.04
CA ARG A 304 -67.03 -11.28 -46.03
C ARG A 304 -68.17 -10.48 -45.36
N ASP A 305 -68.80 -11.06 -44.34
CA ASP A 305 -69.92 -10.48 -43.60
C ASP A 305 -69.41 -9.33 -42.72
N LEU A 306 -68.29 -9.55 -42.04
CA LEU A 306 -67.59 -8.50 -41.29
C LEU A 306 -67.23 -7.31 -42.18
N ASP A 307 -66.67 -7.56 -43.36
CA ASP A 307 -66.28 -6.50 -44.30
C ASP A 307 -67.51 -5.79 -44.89
N TYR A 308 -68.64 -6.49 -45.06
CA TYR A 308 -69.91 -5.89 -45.45
C TYR A 308 -70.42 -4.93 -44.37
N VAL A 309 -70.45 -5.34 -43.10
CA VAL A 309 -70.83 -4.47 -41.97
C VAL A 309 -69.92 -3.25 -41.87
N LEU A 310 -68.60 -3.42 -41.99
CA LEU A 310 -67.66 -2.30 -41.99
C LEU A 310 -67.88 -1.35 -43.17
N LYS A 311 -68.22 -1.86 -44.36
CA LYS A 311 -68.60 -1.03 -45.51
C LYS A 311 -69.90 -0.29 -45.26
N SER A 312 -70.84 -0.83 -44.51
CA SER A 312 -72.11 -0.15 -44.18
C SER A 312 -71.94 0.89 -43.06
N ALA A 313 -70.90 0.81 -42.24
CA ALA A 313 -70.65 1.72 -41.12
C ALA A 313 -70.60 3.23 -41.49
N ARG A 314 -70.36 3.58 -42.76
CA ARG A 314 -70.46 4.97 -43.28
C ARG A 314 -71.87 5.57 -43.10
N LYS A 315 -72.92 4.75 -43.03
CA LYS A 315 -74.30 5.19 -42.74
C LYS A 315 -74.49 5.72 -41.31
N LEU A 316 -73.54 5.42 -40.40
CA LEU A 316 -73.54 5.94 -39.03
C LEU A 316 -72.95 7.35 -38.92
N ARG A 317 -72.54 7.97 -40.03
CA ARG A 317 -71.96 9.32 -40.00
C ARG A 317 -72.99 10.31 -39.45
N GLY A 318 -72.61 11.03 -38.39
CA GLY A 318 -73.49 11.98 -37.69
C GLY A 318 -74.32 11.35 -36.56
N LYS A 319 -74.32 10.03 -36.42
CA LYS A 319 -74.94 9.31 -35.28
C LYS A 319 -73.92 9.13 -34.15
N ARG A 320 -74.42 8.77 -32.96
CA ARG A 320 -73.58 8.51 -31.76
C ARG A 320 -72.84 7.16 -31.77
N TYR A 321 -73.23 6.27 -32.68
CA TYR A 321 -72.74 4.89 -32.74
C TYR A 321 -71.37 4.80 -33.41
N GLN A 322 -70.56 3.84 -32.97
CA GLN A 322 -69.25 3.58 -33.57
C GLN A 322 -69.04 2.09 -33.74
N ILE A 323 -68.51 1.70 -34.91
CA ILE A 323 -68.12 0.33 -35.23
C ILE A 323 -66.62 0.32 -35.49
N ASN A 324 -65.89 -0.45 -34.70
CA ASN A 324 -64.44 -0.59 -34.83
C ASN A 324 -64.03 -2.06 -34.85
N ARG A 325 -62.93 -2.39 -35.53
CA ARG A 325 -62.29 -3.70 -35.37
C ARG A 325 -61.71 -3.82 -33.96
N GLN A 326 -61.79 -5.00 -33.35
CA GLN A 326 -61.10 -5.27 -32.09
C GLN A 326 -59.63 -5.57 -32.33
N PHE A 327 -58.76 -4.96 -31.52
CA PHE A 327 -57.33 -5.26 -31.49
C PHE A 327 -56.87 -5.55 -30.07
N PRO A 328 -55.77 -6.31 -29.90
CA PRO A 328 -55.09 -6.42 -28.61
C PRO A 328 -54.67 -5.03 -28.10
N ASN A 329 -54.54 -4.90 -26.78
CA ASN A 329 -54.21 -3.63 -26.13
C ASN A 329 -52.89 -3.03 -26.62
N GLU A 330 -51.91 -3.88 -26.91
CA GLU A 330 -50.59 -3.50 -27.42
C GLU A 330 -50.72 -2.77 -28.77
N ILE A 331 -51.56 -3.29 -29.67
CA ILE A 331 -51.85 -2.67 -30.97
C ILE A 331 -52.69 -1.40 -30.80
N GLU A 332 -53.69 -1.40 -29.93
CA GLU A 332 -54.50 -0.20 -29.65
C GLU A 332 -53.63 0.96 -29.10
N GLN A 333 -52.67 0.65 -28.24
CA GLN A 333 -51.72 1.65 -27.72
C GLN A 333 -50.83 2.21 -28.84
N ALA A 334 -50.27 1.35 -29.69
CA ALA A 334 -49.48 1.77 -30.85
C ALA A 334 -50.30 2.68 -31.79
N ARG A 335 -51.55 2.29 -32.09
CA ARG A 335 -52.47 3.09 -32.92
C ARG A 335 -52.80 4.43 -32.27
N ARG A 336 -53.00 4.47 -30.94
CA ARG A 336 -53.26 5.70 -30.19
C ARG A 336 -52.14 6.72 -30.35
N CYS A 337 -50.89 6.26 -30.34
CA CYS A 337 -49.72 7.12 -30.58
C CYS A 337 -49.66 7.66 -32.02
N LEU A 338 -50.24 6.92 -32.98
CA LEU A 338 -50.21 7.29 -34.41
C LEU A 338 -51.37 8.21 -34.82
N TYR A 339 -52.48 8.26 -34.07
CA TYR A 339 -53.64 9.11 -34.44
C TYR A 339 -53.33 10.61 -34.58
N PRO A 340 -52.53 11.24 -33.69
CA PRO A 340 -52.15 12.65 -33.85
C PRO A 340 -51.39 12.89 -35.16
N VAL A 341 -50.36 12.08 -35.41
CA VAL A 341 -49.53 12.14 -36.62
C VAL A 341 -50.37 11.92 -37.88
N MET A 342 -51.23 10.91 -37.85
CA MET A 342 -52.17 10.60 -38.93
C MET A 342 -53.11 11.77 -39.24
N LYS A 343 -53.58 12.50 -38.21
CA LYS A 343 -54.45 13.67 -38.38
C LYS A 343 -53.70 14.84 -38.99
N GLU A 344 -52.45 15.07 -38.60
CA GLU A 344 -51.61 16.12 -39.17
C GLU A 344 -51.26 15.87 -40.64
N LEU A 345 -50.82 14.66 -40.98
CA LEU A 345 -50.48 14.29 -42.36
C LEU A 345 -51.70 14.37 -43.28
N ARG A 346 -52.88 13.97 -42.80
CA ARG A 346 -54.14 14.16 -43.55
C ARG A 346 -54.47 15.63 -43.78
N LYS A 347 -54.20 16.52 -42.82
CA LYS A 347 -54.37 17.97 -43.00
C LYS A 347 -53.42 18.54 -44.05
N LYS A 348 -52.22 17.97 -44.17
CA LYS A 348 -51.23 18.33 -45.20
C LYS A 348 -51.61 17.82 -46.60
N GLY A 349 -52.63 16.99 -46.72
CA GLY A 349 -53.08 16.41 -47.99
C GLY A 349 -52.45 15.05 -48.34
N ASP A 350 -51.65 14.48 -47.45
CA ASP A 350 -51.02 13.18 -47.69
C ASP A 350 -52.03 12.03 -47.67
N ARG A 351 -51.78 11.01 -48.49
CA ARG A 351 -52.58 9.77 -48.49
C ARG A 351 -52.11 8.87 -47.36
N VAL A 352 -52.88 8.84 -46.27
CA VAL A 352 -52.52 8.11 -45.06
C VAL A 352 -53.44 6.93 -44.78
N LYS A 353 -52.86 5.76 -44.52
CA LYS A 353 -53.55 4.50 -44.20
C LYS A 353 -52.93 3.84 -42.97
N LEU A 354 -53.74 3.54 -41.94
CA LEU A 354 -53.30 2.81 -40.75
C LEU A 354 -53.71 1.34 -40.87
N VAL A 355 -52.74 0.43 -40.93
CA VAL A 355 -52.95 -1.01 -41.06
C VAL A 355 -52.33 -1.70 -39.84
N ARG A 356 -53.16 -2.41 -39.06
CA ARG A 356 -52.80 -2.89 -37.71
C ARG A 356 -52.21 -1.73 -36.87
N ASP A 357 -50.94 -1.79 -36.55
CA ASP A 357 -50.13 -0.86 -35.78
C ASP A 357 -49.18 0.00 -36.65
N THR A 358 -49.19 -0.16 -37.98
CA THR A 358 -48.29 0.57 -38.88
C THR A 358 -49.04 1.63 -39.68
N LEU A 359 -48.52 2.86 -39.63
CA LEU A 359 -49.01 3.99 -40.44
C LEU A 359 -48.29 4.00 -41.79
N PHE A 360 -49.03 4.08 -42.89
CA PHE A 360 -48.49 4.23 -44.25
C PHE A 360 -48.82 5.62 -44.78
N VAL A 361 -47.83 6.31 -45.35
CA VAL A 361 -47.92 7.66 -45.90
C VAL A 361 -47.49 7.61 -47.35
N ASN A 362 -48.40 7.93 -48.27
CA ASN A 362 -48.20 7.87 -49.72
C ASN A 362 -47.75 6.50 -50.25
N GLY A 363 -47.98 5.42 -49.49
CA GLY A 363 -47.62 4.04 -49.84
C GLY A 363 -46.49 3.47 -49.00
N GLU A 364 -45.69 4.31 -48.36
CA GLU A 364 -44.51 3.91 -47.59
C GLU A 364 -44.80 3.85 -46.08
N PRO A 365 -44.19 2.91 -45.32
CA PRO A 365 -44.34 2.85 -43.88
C PRO A 365 -43.72 4.09 -43.22
N TYR A 366 -44.52 4.78 -42.41
CA TYR A 366 -44.08 5.92 -41.62
C TYR A 366 -43.06 5.47 -40.58
N GLN A 367 -41.82 5.94 -40.74
CA GLN A 367 -40.79 5.82 -39.73
C GLN A 367 -40.77 7.14 -38.94
N PRO A 368 -41.01 7.12 -37.61
CA PRO A 368 -40.82 8.31 -36.79
C PRO A 368 -39.37 8.78 -36.90
N GLU A 369 -39.14 10.06 -37.24
CA GLU A 369 -37.79 10.63 -37.42
C GLU A 369 -36.90 10.53 -36.16
N HIS A 370 -37.50 10.26 -35.00
CA HIS A 370 -36.81 9.71 -33.85
C HIS A 370 -37.66 8.56 -33.32
N ARG A 371 -37.09 7.35 -33.28
CA ARG A 371 -37.59 6.28 -32.40
C ARG A 371 -37.46 6.83 -30.97
N VAL A 372 -38.47 7.53 -30.48
CA VAL A 372 -38.74 7.53 -29.04
C VAL A 372 -38.94 6.04 -28.79
N GLN A 373 -37.92 5.41 -28.20
CA GLN A 373 -38.07 4.08 -27.65
C GLN A 373 -39.36 4.16 -26.87
N SER A 374 -40.40 3.45 -27.33
CA SER A 374 -41.56 3.21 -26.48
C SER A 374 -40.94 2.79 -25.15
N PRO A 375 -41.23 3.46 -24.02
CA PRO A 375 -40.61 3.08 -22.77
C PRO A 375 -40.86 1.59 -22.67
N SER A 376 -39.78 0.79 -22.75
CA SER A 376 -39.82 -0.58 -22.31
C SER A 376 -40.45 -0.44 -20.94
N ALA A 377 -41.67 -0.95 -20.79
CA ALA A 377 -42.51 -0.62 -19.65
C ALA A 377 -41.64 -0.81 -18.42
N SER A 378 -41.23 0.32 -17.82
CA SER A 378 -40.42 0.31 -16.63
C SER A 378 -41.34 -0.36 -15.63
N ARG A 379 -41.09 -1.65 -15.38
CA ARG A 379 -41.76 -2.41 -14.34
C ARG A 379 -41.26 -1.80 -13.05
N TYR A 380 -41.89 -0.71 -12.64
CA TYR A 380 -41.97 -0.33 -11.25
C TYR A 380 -42.68 -1.49 -10.56
N TYR A 381 -41.89 -2.42 -10.04
CA TYR A 381 -42.32 -3.28 -8.95
C TYR A 381 -42.57 -2.36 -7.75
N GLY A 382 -43.76 -1.78 -7.70
CA GLY A 382 -44.28 -1.22 -6.46
C GLY A 382 -44.39 -2.37 -5.46
N THR A 383 -43.56 -2.35 -4.43
CA THR A 383 -43.71 -3.18 -3.23
C THR A 383 -45.10 -2.90 -2.63
N PRO A 384 -45.98 -3.91 -2.49
CA PRO A 384 -47.24 -3.71 -1.82
C PRO A 384 -47.05 -3.88 -0.31
N THR A 385 -46.73 -2.78 0.38
CA THR A 385 -46.98 -2.66 1.82
C THR A 385 -48.46 -2.31 2.02
N SER A 386 -49.30 -3.34 2.17
CA SER A 386 -50.53 -3.27 2.97
C SER A 386 -51.15 -4.66 3.11
N ALA A 387 -51.45 -5.02 4.35
CA ALA A 387 -51.95 -6.30 4.83
C ALA A 387 -53.14 -6.87 4.01
N ARG A 388 -52.98 -8.10 3.50
CA ARG A 388 -54.09 -8.89 2.93
C ARG A 388 -54.81 -9.65 4.05
N LYS A 389 -56.11 -9.40 4.19
CA LYS A 389 -57.03 -10.31 4.90
C LYS A 389 -57.11 -11.67 4.16
N PRO A 390 -57.38 -12.80 4.85
CA PRO A 390 -57.37 -14.12 4.23
C PRO A 390 -58.58 -14.30 3.29
N SER A 391 -58.33 -14.62 2.02
CA SER A 391 -59.37 -15.04 1.08
C SER A 391 -59.76 -16.50 1.33
N ARG A 392 -61.04 -16.76 1.63
CA ARG A 392 -61.60 -18.12 1.73
C ARG A 392 -61.35 -18.90 0.44
N LYS A 393 -60.73 -20.08 0.53
CA LYS A 393 -60.59 -21.04 -0.58
C LYS A 393 -61.99 -21.43 -1.09
N ARG A 394 -62.30 -21.11 -2.35
CA ARG A 394 -63.40 -21.77 -3.08
C ARG A 394 -62.91 -23.15 -3.51
N PHE A 395 -63.63 -24.20 -3.10
CA PHE A 395 -63.45 -25.54 -3.65
C PHE A 395 -63.78 -25.53 -5.14
N ARG A 396 -62.89 -26.08 -5.96
CA ARG A 396 -63.17 -26.37 -7.37
C ARG A 396 -63.84 -27.75 -7.43
N VAL A 397 -65.06 -27.79 -7.94
CA VAL A 397 -65.73 -29.04 -8.34
C VAL A 397 -65.32 -29.29 -9.80
N GLY A 398 -64.80 -30.49 -10.09
CA GLY A 398 -64.40 -30.90 -11.44
C GLY A 398 -65.61 -31.05 -12.36
N SER A 399 -65.44 -30.70 -13.64
CA SER A 399 -66.50 -30.64 -14.65
C SER A 399 -66.63 -31.90 -15.51
N THR A 400 -66.10 -33.04 -15.07
CA THR A 400 -66.20 -34.30 -15.80
C THR A 400 -67.34 -35.14 -15.21
N PRO A 401 -68.34 -35.55 -16.01
CA PRO A 401 -69.29 -36.57 -15.59
C PRO A 401 -68.56 -37.91 -15.50
N GLU A 402 -68.61 -38.57 -14.35
CA GLU A 402 -68.27 -39.99 -14.28
C GLU A 402 -69.34 -40.76 -15.07
N HIS A 403 -68.92 -41.46 -16.14
CA HIS A 403 -69.78 -42.34 -16.90
C HIS A 403 -70.03 -43.65 -16.12
N PRO A 404 -71.21 -44.27 -16.30
CA PRO A 404 -71.72 -45.34 -15.45
C PRO A 404 -70.93 -46.66 -15.50
#